data_AF-A0A9E2VDF3-F1
#
_entry.id   AF-A0A9E2VDF3-F1
#
_cell.length_a   1.000
_cell.length_b   1.000
_cell.length_c   1.000
_cell.angle_alpha   90.00
_cell.angle_beta   90.00
_cell.angle_gamma   90.00
#
_symmetry.space_group_name_H-M   'P 1'
#
loop_
_entity.id
_entity.type
_entity.pdbx_description
1 polymer ?
#
loop_
_entity_poly.entity_id
_entity_poly.type
_entity_poly.pdbx_seq_one_letter_code
_entity_poly.pdbx_strand_id
1 'polypeptide(L)'
;LKKRFDNIYLFSPTARSDKKMASLVEELEPEGKFFDIFNHENSNEVIENIKQYHEEHPNGNCMIIMDDCMTDLPKSFERTGQLNRFITQARHYRCWLVFLTQRYIGLNRLIRSQADLISYFKTDNTRELKALIDDVNIDKDVLQALYEYATEQPNDFLHINLLNRTFYKKFDPIIVV
;
A
#
# COMPACT_ATOMS: atom_id res chain seq x y z
N LEU A 1 -12.84 4.34 -7.68
CA LEU A 1 -11.76 5.36 -7.66
C LEU A 1 -12.25 6.71 -8.18
N LYS A 2 -12.94 6.76 -9.34
CA LYS A 2 -13.57 7.99 -9.85
C LYS A 2 -14.49 8.64 -8.80
N LYS A 3 -14.36 9.96 -8.61
CA LYS A 3 -15.01 10.84 -7.61
C LYS A 3 -14.44 10.86 -6.18
N ARG A 4 -13.37 10.12 -5.89
CA ARG A 4 -12.69 10.17 -4.57
C ARG A 4 -11.24 10.59 -4.67
N PHE A 5 -10.58 10.21 -5.77
CA PHE A 5 -9.22 10.60 -6.10
C PHE A 5 -9.23 11.38 -7.40
N ASP A 6 -8.48 12.47 -7.41
CA ASP A 6 -8.42 13.42 -8.52
C ASP A 6 -7.15 13.19 -9.35
N ASN A 7 -6.09 12.66 -8.71
CA ASN A 7 -4.83 12.36 -9.37
C ASN A 7 -4.29 11.00 -8.93
N ILE A 8 -4.15 10.05 -9.86
CA ILE A 8 -3.76 8.67 -9.57
C ILE A 8 -2.51 8.33 -10.39
N TYR A 9 -1.50 7.78 -9.73
CA TYR A 9 -0.29 7.24 -10.35
C TYR A 9 -0.20 5.73 -10.11
N LEU A 10 0.26 4.99 -11.11
CA LEU A 10 0.48 3.54 -11.04
C LEU A 10 1.93 3.21 -11.38
N PHE A 11 2.61 2.58 -10.43
CA PHE A 11 3.86 1.85 -10.67
C PHE A 11 3.53 0.36 -10.71
N SER A 12 3.75 -0.29 -11.85
CA SER A 12 3.59 -1.74 -11.99
C SER A 12 4.37 -2.30 -13.17
N PRO A 13 5.44 -3.07 -12.92
CA PRO A 13 6.19 -3.75 -13.99
C PRO A 13 5.38 -4.77 -14.78
N THR A 14 4.29 -5.28 -14.20
CA THR A 14 3.51 -6.40 -14.75
C THR A 14 2.15 -5.99 -15.28
N ALA A 15 1.66 -4.77 -14.97
CA ALA A 15 0.31 -4.32 -15.32
C ALA A 15 -0.03 -4.40 -16.82
N ARG A 16 0.94 -4.20 -17.73
CA ARG A 16 0.71 -4.34 -19.18
C ARG A 16 0.29 -5.76 -19.58
N SER A 17 0.79 -6.76 -18.86
CA SER A 17 0.54 -8.18 -19.14
C SER A 17 -0.69 -8.70 -18.40
N ASP A 18 -1.13 -8.02 -17.33
CA ASP A 18 -2.32 -8.39 -16.58
C ASP A 18 -3.58 -7.79 -17.22
N LYS A 19 -4.41 -8.65 -17.81
CA LYS A 19 -5.72 -8.27 -18.38
C LYS A 19 -6.64 -7.57 -17.37
N LYS A 20 -6.47 -7.82 -16.07
CA LYS A 20 -7.26 -7.18 -15.01
C LYS A 20 -6.87 -5.71 -14.82
N MET A 21 -5.65 -5.33 -15.20
CA MET A 21 -5.11 -3.97 -15.09
C MET A 21 -5.22 -3.18 -16.40
N ALA A 22 -5.54 -3.82 -17.52
CA ALA A 22 -5.62 -3.19 -18.84
C ALA A 22 -6.41 -1.87 -18.85
N SER A 23 -7.61 -1.85 -18.27
CA SER A 23 -8.43 -0.62 -18.24
C SER A 23 -7.81 0.52 -17.44
N LEU A 24 -7.03 0.20 -16.39
CA LEU A 24 -6.36 1.20 -15.58
C LEU A 24 -5.12 1.75 -16.30
N VAL A 25 -4.38 0.88 -16.99
CA VAL A 25 -3.23 1.28 -17.82
C VAL A 25 -3.68 2.17 -18.97
N GLU A 26 -4.73 1.78 -19.70
CA GLU A 26 -5.30 2.57 -20.81
C GLU A 26 -5.76 3.97 -20.38
N GLU A 27 -6.21 4.13 -19.13
CA GLU A 27 -6.61 5.43 -18.57
C GLU A 27 -5.40 6.28 -18.16
N LEU A 28 -4.39 5.68 -17.53
CA LEU A 28 -3.27 6.42 -16.92
C LEU A 28 -2.09 6.68 -17.87
N GLU A 29 -1.86 5.79 -18.83
CA GLU A 29 -0.71 5.87 -19.75
C GLU A 29 -0.75 7.13 -20.64
N PRO A 30 -1.87 7.51 -21.28
CA PRO A 30 -1.93 8.73 -22.08
C PRO A 30 -1.68 10.02 -21.28
N GLU A 31 -1.92 9.98 -19.96
CA GLU A 31 -1.67 11.10 -19.05
C GLU A 31 -0.25 11.08 -18.45
N GLY A 32 0.60 10.11 -18.82
CA GLY A 32 1.94 9.95 -18.25
C GLY A 32 1.93 9.53 -16.77
N LYS A 33 0.85 8.87 -16.32
CA LYS A 33 0.65 8.47 -14.91
C LYS A 33 0.86 6.98 -14.65
N PHE A 34 1.30 6.24 -15.67
CA PHE A 34 1.66 4.84 -15.59
C PHE A 34 3.16 4.66 -15.80
N PHE A 35 3.80 3.91 -14.90
CA PHE A 35 5.23 3.60 -14.92
C PHE A 35 5.43 2.09 -14.77
N ASP A 36 6.07 1.46 -15.75
CA ASP A 36 6.43 0.03 -15.72
C ASP A 36 7.79 -0.24 -15.05
N ILE A 37 8.47 0.81 -14.58
CA ILE A 37 9.72 0.71 -13.82
C ILE A 37 9.64 1.64 -12.62
N PHE A 38 9.91 1.11 -11.43
CA PHE A 38 10.10 1.92 -10.24
C PHE A 38 11.60 2.24 -10.07
N ASN A 39 11.96 3.51 -10.15
CA ASN A 39 13.34 3.96 -9.94
C ASN A 39 13.36 5.35 -9.29
N HIS A 40 14.55 5.83 -8.91
CA HIS A 40 14.69 7.12 -8.22
C HIS A 40 14.18 8.30 -9.06
N GLU A 41 14.37 8.27 -10.38
CA GLU A 41 13.93 9.33 -11.30
C GLU A 41 12.40 9.39 -11.37
N ASN A 42 11.75 8.30 -11.75
CA ASN A 42 10.29 8.21 -11.87
C ASN A 42 9.61 8.48 -10.51
N SER A 43 10.18 7.97 -9.41
CA SER A 43 9.61 8.20 -8.08
C SER A 43 9.69 9.66 -7.66
N ASN A 44 10.79 10.37 -7.96
CA ASN A 44 10.92 11.78 -7.64
C ASN A 44 10.02 12.64 -8.54
N GLU A 45 9.92 12.31 -9.82
CA GLU A 45 9.00 12.98 -10.76
C GLU A 45 7.56 12.94 -10.22
N VAL A 46 7.08 11.75 -9.85
CA VAL A 46 5.73 11.60 -9.28
C VAL A 46 5.57 12.36 -7.95
N ILE A 47 6.59 12.35 -7.09
CA ILE A 47 6.56 13.09 -5.82
C ILE A 47 6.44 14.60 -6.06
N GLU A 48 7.23 15.16 -6.98
CA GLU A 48 7.17 16.59 -7.30
C GLU A 48 5.84 16.97 -7.97
N ASN A 49 5.34 16.14 -8.88
CA ASN A 49 4.02 16.33 -9.49
C ASN A 49 2.89 16.36 -8.44
N ILE A 50 2.96 15.50 -7.42
CA ILE A 50 1.97 15.48 -6.32
C ILE A 50 2.07 16.75 -5.47
N LYS A 51 3.29 17.23 -5.17
CA LYS A 51 3.47 18.47 -4.41
C LYS A 51 2.90 19.67 -5.18
N GLN A 52 3.24 19.79 -6.45
CA GLN A 52 2.70 20.84 -7.32
C GLN A 52 1.18 20.76 -7.41
N TYR A 53 0.63 19.56 -7.63
CA TYR A 53 -0.81 19.36 -7.67
C TYR A 53 -1.49 19.80 -6.37
N HIS A 54 -0.88 19.52 -5.22
CA HIS A 54 -1.40 19.95 -3.91
C HIS A 54 -1.38 21.48 -3.73
N GLU A 55 -0.37 22.18 -4.26
CA GLU A 55 -0.32 23.65 -4.24
C GLU A 55 -1.45 24.27 -5.08
N GLU A 56 -1.71 23.71 -6.26
CA GLU A 56 -2.77 24.17 -7.17
C GLU A 56 -4.18 23.73 -6.69
N HIS A 57 -4.26 22.57 -6.04
CA HIS A 57 -5.49 21.93 -5.58
C HIS A 57 -5.36 21.49 -4.10
N PRO A 58 -5.40 22.41 -3.13
CA PRO A 58 -5.19 22.08 -1.71
C PRO A 58 -6.16 21.04 -1.12
N ASN A 59 -7.33 20.87 -1.74
CA ASN A 59 -8.34 19.90 -1.35
C ASN A 59 -8.38 18.64 -2.24
N GLY A 60 -7.57 18.59 -3.29
CA GLY A 60 -7.46 17.44 -4.19
C GLY A 60 -6.85 16.24 -3.46
N ASN A 61 -7.29 15.03 -3.83
CA ASN A 61 -6.78 13.78 -3.27
C ASN A 61 -5.93 13.05 -4.31
N CYS A 62 -4.70 12.72 -3.93
CA CYS A 62 -3.78 11.97 -4.76
C CYS A 62 -3.72 10.49 -4.33
N MET A 63 -3.33 9.61 -5.25
CA MET A 63 -3.04 8.21 -4.95
C MET A 63 -1.82 7.75 -5.74
N ILE A 64 -0.92 7.03 -5.08
CA ILE A 64 0.12 6.23 -5.72
C ILE A 64 -0.18 4.77 -5.43
N ILE A 65 -0.32 3.98 -6.49
CA ILE A 65 -0.45 2.52 -6.42
C ILE A 65 0.91 1.94 -6.81
N MET A 66 1.51 1.16 -5.90
CA MET A 66 2.70 0.37 -6.16
C MET A 66 2.33 -1.10 -6.18
N ASP A 67 2.32 -1.67 -7.37
CA ASP A 67 1.97 -3.06 -7.62
C ASP A 67 3.19 -3.83 -8.12
N ASP A 68 3.59 -4.84 -7.36
CA ASP A 68 4.75 -5.71 -7.67
C ASP A 68 6.09 -4.96 -7.87
N CYS A 69 6.25 -3.76 -7.29
CA CYS A 69 7.50 -2.99 -7.35
C CYS A 69 8.54 -3.39 -6.27
N MET A 70 8.34 -4.53 -5.61
CA MET A 70 9.09 -4.90 -4.39
C MET A 70 10.58 -5.08 -4.62
N THR A 71 10.99 -5.56 -5.79
CA THR A 71 12.40 -5.72 -6.16
C THR A 71 13.11 -4.39 -6.30
N ASP A 72 12.35 -3.37 -6.67
CA ASP A 72 12.84 -2.05 -7.05
C ASP A 72 12.75 -1.06 -5.88
N LEU A 73 11.98 -1.41 -4.85
CA LEU A 73 11.95 -0.66 -3.61
C LEU A 73 13.33 -0.68 -2.94
N PRO A 74 13.80 0.48 -2.46
CA PRO A 74 15.09 0.59 -1.80
C PRO A 74 15.17 -0.25 -0.53
N LYS A 75 16.16 -1.13 -0.51
CA LYS A 75 16.45 -2.00 0.65
C LYS A 75 17.17 -1.25 1.78
N SER A 76 17.76 -0.09 1.50
CA SER A 76 18.45 0.74 2.49
C SER A 76 18.03 2.22 2.42
N PHE A 77 18.01 2.85 3.59
CA PHE A 77 17.62 4.26 3.76
C PHE A 77 18.53 5.25 3.02
N GLU A 78 19.81 4.92 2.87
CA GLU A 78 20.83 5.85 2.34
C GLU A 78 20.61 6.26 0.88
N ARG A 79 19.90 5.46 0.08
CA ARG A 79 19.70 5.76 -1.35
C ARG A 79 18.39 6.48 -1.67
N THR A 80 17.54 6.76 -0.69
CA THR A 80 16.11 7.13 -0.94
C THR A 80 15.53 8.13 0.05
N GLY A 81 16.35 9.08 0.51
CA GLY A 81 15.93 10.12 1.46
C GLY A 81 14.61 10.81 1.06
N GLN A 82 14.40 11.09 -0.22
CA GLN A 82 13.16 11.74 -0.70
C GLN A 82 11.93 10.84 -0.62
N LEU A 83 12.00 9.61 -1.14
CA LEU A 83 10.88 8.67 -1.09
C LEU A 83 10.50 8.32 0.36
N ASN A 84 11.47 7.99 1.20
CA ASN A 84 11.21 7.67 2.61
C ASN A 84 10.59 8.86 3.35
N ARG A 85 11.14 10.06 3.13
CA ARG A 85 10.55 11.29 3.64
C ARG A 85 9.13 11.46 3.12
N PHE A 86 8.89 11.28 1.82
CA PHE A 86 7.56 11.38 1.21
C PHE A 86 6.56 10.41 1.86
N ILE A 87 6.93 9.15 2.08
CA ILE A 87 6.09 8.15 2.74
C ILE A 87 5.64 8.64 4.12
N THR A 88 6.54 9.21 4.92
CA THR A 88 6.19 9.74 6.25
C THR A 88 5.31 11.00 6.23
N GLN A 89 5.31 11.75 5.13
CA GLN A 89 4.57 13.01 5.00
C GLN A 89 3.39 12.94 4.02
N ALA A 90 3.09 11.77 3.44
CA ALA A 90 2.12 11.63 2.34
C ALA A 90 0.74 12.21 2.69
N ARG A 91 0.31 12.10 3.97
CA ARG A 91 -0.94 12.67 4.49
C ARG A 91 -0.99 14.20 4.40
N HIS A 92 0.15 14.89 4.51
CA HIS A 92 0.22 16.36 4.35
C HIS A 92 -0.20 16.77 2.94
N TYR A 93 0.16 15.96 1.94
CA TYR A 93 -0.19 16.17 0.54
C TYR A 93 -1.49 15.49 0.13
N ARG A 94 -2.29 15.03 1.10
CA ARG A 94 -3.55 14.28 0.86
C ARG A 94 -3.36 13.10 -0.10
N CYS A 95 -2.19 12.47 -0.03
CA CYS A 95 -1.79 11.40 -0.92
C CYS A 95 -1.93 10.04 -0.23
N TRP A 96 -2.64 9.13 -0.89
CA TRP A 96 -2.77 7.73 -0.47
C TRP A 96 -1.67 6.90 -1.10
N LEU A 97 -0.97 6.12 -0.28
CA LEU A 97 0.02 5.16 -0.74
C LEU A 97 -0.56 3.76 -0.61
N VAL A 98 -0.71 3.07 -1.73
CA VAL A 98 -1.24 1.70 -1.79
C VAL A 98 -0.14 0.77 -2.25
N PHE A 99 0.26 -0.16 -1.38
CA PHE A 99 1.27 -1.18 -1.68
C PHE A 99 0.59 -2.53 -1.87
N LEU A 100 0.71 -3.11 -3.07
CA LEU A 100 0.25 -4.44 -3.39
C LEU A 100 1.49 -5.35 -3.50
N THR A 101 1.64 -6.27 -2.55
CA THR A 101 2.82 -7.12 -2.44
C THR A 101 2.46 -8.55 -2.07
N GLN A 102 3.20 -9.50 -2.62
CA GLN A 102 3.12 -10.91 -2.24
C GLN A 102 3.85 -11.19 -0.91
N ARG A 103 4.77 -10.31 -0.50
CA ARG A 103 5.64 -10.51 0.67
C ARG A 103 5.64 -9.29 1.57
N TYR A 104 5.03 -9.43 2.74
CA TYR A 104 4.93 -8.38 3.74
C TYR A 104 6.30 -7.95 4.26
N ILE A 105 7.17 -8.90 4.62
CA ILE A 105 8.55 -8.64 5.06
C ILE A 105 9.41 -8.01 3.95
N GLY A 106 9.01 -8.16 2.68
CA GLY A 106 9.68 -7.47 1.59
C GLY A 106 9.59 -5.95 1.73
N LEU A 107 8.51 -5.43 2.32
CA LEU A 107 8.38 -4.00 2.59
C LEU A 107 9.31 -3.60 3.71
N ASN A 108 10.05 -2.51 3.51
CA ASN A 108 10.93 -2.00 4.54
C ASN A 108 10.13 -1.59 5.79
N ARG A 109 10.81 -1.57 6.95
CA ARG A 109 10.15 -1.28 8.24
C ARG A 109 9.48 0.09 8.28
N LEU A 110 9.99 1.08 7.54
CA LEU A 110 9.38 2.41 7.47
C LEU A 110 8.00 2.34 6.82
N ILE A 111 7.86 1.67 5.67
CA ILE A 111 6.56 1.54 5.02
C ILE A 111 5.57 0.82 5.95
N ARG A 112 6.00 -0.30 6.55
CA ARG A 112 5.14 -1.09 7.45
C ARG A 112 4.71 -0.32 8.68
N SER A 113 5.58 0.53 9.26
CA SER A 113 5.24 1.34 10.43
C SER A 113 4.37 2.57 10.13
N GLN A 114 4.31 3.01 8.87
CA GLN A 114 3.44 4.10 8.42
C GLN A 114 2.07 3.61 7.91
N ALA A 115 1.82 2.29 7.89
CA ALA A 115 0.57 1.74 7.40
C ALA A 115 -0.61 2.13 8.32
N ASP A 116 -1.69 2.65 7.72
CA ASP A 116 -2.96 2.91 8.41
C ASP A 116 -3.92 1.72 8.32
N LEU A 117 -3.88 1.04 7.18
CA LEU A 117 -4.76 -0.06 6.83
C LEU A 117 -3.91 -1.21 6.29
N ILE A 118 -4.21 -2.44 6.71
CA ILE A 118 -3.56 -3.64 6.21
C ILE A 118 -4.64 -4.65 5.83
N SER A 119 -4.63 -5.12 4.59
CA SER A 119 -5.38 -6.31 4.17
C SER A 119 -4.40 -7.46 3.99
N TYR A 120 -4.53 -8.50 4.81
CA TYR A 120 -3.59 -9.60 4.90
C TYR A 120 -4.29 -10.93 4.59
N PHE A 121 -3.89 -11.55 3.47
CA PHE A 121 -4.41 -12.84 3.03
C PHE A 121 -3.72 -14.00 3.75
N LYS A 122 -4.30 -15.20 3.62
CA LYS A 122 -3.70 -16.43 4.15
C LYS A 122 -2.26 -16.60 3.62
N THR A 123 -1.35 -16.95 4.53
CA THR A 123 0.02 -17.34 4.23
C THR A 123 0.40 -18.59 5.01
N ASP A 124 1.18 -19.47 4.37
CA ASP A 124 1.83 -20.62 5.02
C ASP A 124 3.21 -20.22 5.61
N ASN A 125 3.67 -19.00 5.34
CA ASN A 125 4.95 -18.51 5.82
C ASN A 125 4.83 -17.93 7.22
N THR A 126 5.19 -18.75 8.22
CA THR A 126 5.17 -18.36 9.64
C THR A 126 6.01 -17.13 9.96
N ARG A 127 7.07 -16.84 9.18
CA ARG A 127 7.88 -15.63 9.38
C ARG A 127 7.08 -14.38 9.02
N GLU A 128 6.35 -14.42 7.90
CA GLU A 128 5.54 -13.29 7.42
C GLU A 128 4.42 -12.97 8.42
N LEU A 129 3.75 -14.00 8.94
CA LEU A 129 2.72 -13.86 9.98
C LEU A 129 3.30 -13.30 11.29
N LYS A 130 4.46 -13.82 11.74
CA LYS A 130 5.13 -13.30 12.93
C LYS A 130 5.49 -11.82 12.78
N ALA A 131 5.96 -11.41 11.61
CA ALA A 131 6.30 -10.03 11.33
C ALA A 131 5.08 -9.11 11.38
N LEU A 132 3.93 -9.55 10.85
CA LEU A 132 2.66 -8.84 11.00
C LEU A 132 2.27 -8.70 12.47
N ILE A 133 2.37 -9.77 13.25
CA ILE A 133 2.02 -9.77 14.67
C ILE A 133 2.88 -8.77 15.45
N ASP A 134 4.19 -8.80 15.21
CA ASP A 134 5.13 -7.90 15.88
C ASP A 134 4.89 -6.42 15.47
N ASP A 135 4.44 -6.14 14.24
CA ASP A 135 4.17 -4.76 13.77
C ASP A 135 2.82 -4.20 14.25
N VAL A 136 1.76 -5.02 14.31
CA VAL A 136 0.40 -4.59 14.76
C VAL A 136 0.37 -4.29 16.26
N ASN A 137 1.27 -4.91 17.03
CA ASN A 137 1.47 -4.65 18.47
C ASN A 137 0.16 -4.73 19.29
N ILE A 138 -0.50 -5.88 19.17
CA ILE A 138 -1.59 -6.34 20.05
C ILE A 138 -1.22 -7.70 20.64
N ASP A 139 -2.05 -8.22 21.54
CA ASP A 139 -1.83 -9.55 22.09
C ASP A 139 -1.70 -10.60 20.97
N LYS A 140 -0.66 -11.44 21.08
CA LYS A 140 -0.25 -12.35 20.01
C LYS A 140 -1.30 -13.42 19.76
N ASP A 141 -1.91 -13.93 20.83
CA ASP A 141 -2.90 -15.00 20.75
C ASP A 141 -4.21 -14.45 20.18
N VAL A 142 -4.59 -13.22 20.56
CA VAL A 142 -5.73 -12.51 19.97
C VAL A 142 -5.55 -12.30 18.46
N LEU A 143 -4.40 -11.77 18.03
CA LEU A 143 -4.17 -11.52 16.60
C LEU A 143 -4.11 -12.82 15.79
N GLN A 144 -3.52 -13.86 16.36
CA GLN A 144 -3.47 -15.19 15.75
C GLN A 144 -4.88 -15.75 15.53
N ALA A 145 -5.75 -15.69 16.55
CA ALA A 145 -7.13 -16.14 16.44
C ALA A 145 -7.94 -15.32 15.42
N LEU A 146 -7.77 -13.99 15.40
CA LEU A 146 -8.38 -13.11 14.41
C LEU A 146 -7.93 -13.46 12.99
N TYR A 147 -6.64 -13.69 12.80
CA TYR A 147 -6.08 -14.09 11.51
C TYR A 147 -6.66 -15.43 11.05
N GLU A 148 -6.69 -16.45 11.91
CA GLU A 148 -7.22 -17.76 11.57
C GLU A 148 -8.70 -17.70 11.17
N TYR A 149 -9.51 -16.97 11.94
CA TYR A 149 -10.92 -16.76 11.64
C TYR A 149 -11.14 -15.98 10.33
N ALA A 150 -10.39 -14.89 10.14
CA ALA A 150 -10.56 -13.98 9.01
C ALA A 150 -9.90 -14.49 7.71
N THR A 151 -9.16 -15.59 7.75
CA THR A 151 -8.51 -16.22 6.58
C THR A 151 -8.91 -17.68 6.37
N GLU A 152 -10.03 -18.09 6.97
CA GLU A 152 -10.50 -19.47 6.97
C GLU A 152 -10.85 -20.00 5.56
N GLN A 153 -11.44 -19.16 4.70
CA GLN A 153 -11.90 -19.56 3.36
C GLN A 153 -11.04 -18.96 2.25
N PRO A 154 -11.02 -19.56 1.04
CA PRO A 154 -10.34 -18.99 -0.10
C PRO A 154 -10.80 -17.56 -0.39
N ASN A 155 -9.84 -16.66 -0.62
CA ASN A 155 -10.03 -15.22 -0.85
C ASN A 155 -10.52 -14.42 0.37
N ASP A 156 -10.69 -15.03 1.55
CA ASP A 156 -10.84 -14.27 2.78
C ASP A 156 -9.50 -13.64 3.19
N PHE A 157 -9.57 -12.48 3.83
CA PHE A 157 -8.42 -11.76 4.36
C PHE A 157 -8.77 -11.10 5.69
N LEU A 158 -7.78 -11.00 6.56
CA LEU A 158 -7.85 -10.14 7.74
C LEU A 158 -7.61 -8.70 7.28
N HIS A 159 -8.59 -7.83 7.50
CA HIS A 159 -8.38 -6.40 7.34
C HIS A 159 -8.24 -5.73 8.71
N ILE A 160 -7.21 -4.91 8.84
CA ILE A 160 -6.81 -4.26 10.08
C ILE A 160 -6.82 -2.77 9.82
N ASN A 161 -7.57 -2.05 10.65
CA ASN A 161 -7.48 -0.60 10.73
C ASN A 161 -6.63 -0.24 11.95
N LEU A 162 -5.40 0.22 11.71
CA LEU A 162 -4.43 0.54 12.75
C LEU A 162 -4.71 1.89 13.42
N LEU A 163 -5.48 2.79 12.77
CA LEU A 163 -5.82 4.09 13.34
C LEU A 163 -6.73 3.98 14.57
N ASN A 164 -7.70 3.06 14.51
CA ASN A 164 -8.67 2.84 15.59
C ASN A 164 -8.60 1.43 16.20
N ARG A 165 -7.63 0.60 15.76
CA ARG A 165 -7.42 -0.78 16.20
C ARG A 165 -8.68 -1.65 16.06
N THR A 166 -9.32 -1.58 14.89
CA THR A 166 -10.48 -2.43 14.55
C THR A 166 -10.10 -3.49 13.50
N PHE A 167 -10.77 -4.63 13.57
CA PHE A 167 -10.48 -5.81 12.77
C PHE A 167 -11.72 -6.25 11.99
N TYR A 168 -11.50 -6.76 10.79
CA TYR A 168 -12.56 -7.15 9.88
C TYR A 168 -12.20 -8.46 9.20
N LYS A 169 -13.20 -9.31 8.96
CA LYS A 169 -13.12 -10.42 8.02
C LYS A 169 -13.53 -9.86 6.66
N LYS A 170 -12.60 -9.77 5.73
CA LYS A 170 -12.74 -8.96 4.52
C LYS A 170 -13.05 -7.50 4.89
N PHE A 171 -14.30 -7.08 4.74
CA PHE A 171 -14.76 -5.73 5.12
C PHE A 171 -15.89 -5.77 6.15
N ASP A 172 -16.22 -6.95 6.69
CA ASP A 172 -17.22 -7.13 7.73
C ASP A 172 -16.56 -7.03 9.12
N PRO A 173 -17.04 -6.14 10.01
CA PRO A 173 -16.40 -5.90 11.30
C PRO A 173 -16.45 -7.14 12.20
N ILE A 174 -15.33 -7.43 12.85
CA ILE A 174 -15.23 -8.46 13.89
C ILE A 174 -15.46 -7.77 15.24
N ILE A 175 -16.53 -8.15 15.93
CA ILE A 175 -16.81 -7.66 17.28
C ILE A 175 -16.05 -8.57 18.25
N VAL A 176 -14.98 -8.04 18.84
CA VAL A 176 -14.26 -8.70 19.93
C VAL A 176 -15.01 -8.38 21.22
N VAL A 177 -15.68 -9.39 21.81
CA VAL A 177 -16.41 -9.28 23.08
C VAL A 177 -15.49 -9.63 24.23
#